data_AF-A0A7S0TPR5-F1
#
_entry.id   AF-A0A7S0TPR5-F1
#
_cell.length_a   1.000
_cell.length_b   1.000
_cell.length_c   1.000
_cell.angle_alpha   90.00
_cell.angle_beta   90.00
_cell.angle_gamma   90.00
#
_symmetry.space_group_name_H-M   'P 1'
#
loop_
_entity.id
_entity.type
_entity.pdbx_description
1 polymer ?
#
loop_
_entity_poly.entity_id
_entity_poly.type
_entity_poly.pdbx_seq_one_letter_code
_entity_poly.pdbx_strand_id
1 'polypeptide(L)'
;AWMPGAMVGLREIDPNGVRKRQLMGFGASVLLAVCMVAGFQAAHKGSGPVGLLQKSSIGANILKMQSLANGTAPAAAAGNGTAASDEAAPGDGGSVLFIKDGSLAGLVVADIIVYVCGAAGVGFACYLYWIVSKINLTADGEEQSLMVKSAKESDEELVVIYETIQEGAQAFLWAEYQICGIFVVGFGLLIFVLCSHTSGEWSWNIGGLTALSFVIGGVTSILSGYIGMMVAVFSNARTTVSAKYEGEEGWQRSFNCAFRAGGVMGYSLVALSLMTVYTLSLCYREYFSVFGADGERSIHYKHLFECLAGYGLGGSAIAMFGRVGGGIFTKAADVGADLSGKVIGVGDGKKLDEDSPYNPGVIADNVGDNVGDVAGMGSDLFGSFGEASCAAML
;
A
#
# COMPACT_ATOMS: atom_id res chain seq x y z
N ALA A 1 18.74 16.22 36.44
CA ALA A 1 19.28 14.85 36.32
C ALA A 1 19.06 14.37 34.89
N TRP A 2 19.91 14.82 33.98
CA TRP A 2 19.96 14.38 32.57
C TRP A 2 21.44 14.10 32.27
N MET A 3 21.72 12.90 31.76
CA MET A 3 23.06 12.38 31.55
C MET A 3 23.81 13.17 30.46
N PRO A 4 25.10 13.49 30.65
CA PRO A 4 25.97 13.99 29.59
C PRO A 4 26.77 12.83 28.98
N GLY A 5 26.82 12.75 27.65
CA GLY A 5 27.80 11.89 26.96
C GLY A 5 27.28 11.16 25.74
N ALA A 6 27.28 11.84 24.59
CA ALA A 6 27.47 11.19 23.30
C ALA A 6 28.17 12.21 22.39
N MET A 7 29.52 12.17 22.42
CA MET A 7 30.32 12.89 21.44
C MET A 7 30.10 12.29 20.05
N VAL A 8 29.89 13.21 19.12
CA VAL A 8 30.08 13.13 17.67
C VAL A 8 31.12 12.09 17.26
N GLY A 9 30.67 11.10 16.49
CA GLY A 9 31.52 10.30 15.62
C GLY A 9 31.10 10.55 14.17
N LEU A 10 31.71 11.53 13.52
CA LEU A 10 31.63 11.73 12.07
C LEU A 10 32.21 10.48 11.39
N ARG A 11 31.34 9.55 10.98
CA ARG A 11 31.71 8.48 10.05
C ARG A 11 31.77 9.10 8.65
N GLU A 12 32.87 8.89 7.95
CA GLU A 12 32.96 9.17 6.51
C GLU A 12 31.74 8.58 5.79
N ILE A 13 30.99 9.45 5.15
CA ILE A 13 29.73 9.14 4.44
C ILE A 13 30.12 8.70 3.04
N ASP A 14 29.84 7.45 2.69
CA ASP A 14 29.96 6.94 1.31
C ASP A 14 28.64 7.20 0.56
N PRO A 15 28.57 8.22 -0.32
CA PRO A 15 27.35 8.56 -1.06
C PRO A 15 26.89 7.44 -2.02
N ASN A 16 27.76 6.51 -2.40
CA ASN A 16 27.38 5.33 -3.19
C ASN A 16 26.76 4.22 -2.32
N GLY A 17 27.15 4.14 -1.05
CA GLY A 17 26.61 3.19 -0.07
C GLY A 17 25.18 3.51 0.36
N VAL A 18 24.81 4.80 0.44
CA VAL A 18 23.44 5.27 0.73
C VAL A 18 22.53 5.01 -0.47
N ARG A 19 23.01 5.33 -1.68
CA ARG A 19 22.30 5.10 -2.96
C ARG A 19 21.93 3.62 -3.15
N LYS A 20 22.87 2.71 -2.86
CA LYS A 20 22.62 1.25 -2.88
C LYS A 20 21.62 0.80 -1.81
N ARG A 21 21.70 1.33 -0.58
CA ARG A 21 20.77 0.98 0.51
C ARG A 21 19.35 1.47 0.26
N GLN A 22 19.17 2.63 -0.37
CA GLN A 22 17.84 3.18 -0.67
C GLN A 22 17.16 2.50 -1.87
N LEU A 23 17.91 2.22 -2.95
CA LEU A 23 17.41 1.39 -4.07
C LEU A 23 17.09 -0.04 -3.62
N MET A 24 17.91 -0.62 -2.74
CA MET A 24 17.61 -1.91 -2.12
C MET A 24 16.46 -1.84 -1.15
N GLY A 25 16.27 -0.74 -0.40
CA GLY A 25 15.16 -0.55 0.54
C GLY A 25 13.81 -0.40 -0.16
N PHE A 26 13.70 0.50 -1.14
CA PHE A 26 12.48 0.65 -1.94
C PHE A 26 12.17 -0.60 -2.78
N GLY A 27 13.20 -1.14 -3.44
CA GLY A 27 13.10 -2.40 -4.17
C GLY A 27 12.70 -3.57 -3.25
N ALA A 28 13.28 -3.69 -2.06
CA ALA A 28 12.94 -4.72 -1.10
C ALA A 28 11.56 -4.51 -0.48
N SER A 29 11.09 -3.29 -0.24
CA SER A 29 9.74 -3.03 0.30
C SER A 29 8.65 -3.34 -0.73
N VAL A 30 8.84 -2.92 -1.98
CA VAL A 30 7.94 -3.25 -3.10
C VAL A 30 7.99 -4.75 -3.41
N LEU A 31 9.19 -5.35 -3.41
CA LEU A 31 9.38 -6.79 -3.61
C LEU A 31 8.86 -7.60 -2.41
N LEU A 32 8.96 -7.12 -1.16
CA LEU A 32 8.36 -7.78 0.01
C LEU A 32 6.85 -7.78 -0.12
N ALA A 33 6.25 -6.67 -0.57
CA ALA A 33 4.82 -6.57 -0.76
C ALA A 33 4.34 -7.53 -1.86
N VAL A 34 5.04 -7.54 -3.00
CA VAL A 34 4.80 -8.48 -4.10
C VAL A 34 5.08 -9.93 -3.67
N CYS A 35 6.09 -10.18 -2.84
CA CYS A 35 6.43 -11.50 -2.31
C CYS A 35 5.53 -11.95 -1.15
N MET A 36 4.89 -11.05 -0.40
CA MET A 36 3.84 -11.43 0.55
C MET A 36 2.60 -11.88 -0.23
N VAL A 37 2.24 -11.14 -1.29
CA VAL A 37 1.15 -11.49 -2.21
C VAL A 37 1.44 -12.81 -2.95
N ALA A 38 2.65 -12.99 -3.48
CA ALA A 38 3.06 -14.21 -4.18
C ALA A 38 3.36 -15.38 -3.22
N GLY A 39 3.86 -15.09 -2.02
CA GLY A 39 4.13 -16.06 -0.96
C GLY A 39 2.85 -16.65 -0.38
N PHE A 40 1.77 -15.85 -0.31
CA PHE A 40 0.45 -16.35 0.04
C PHE A 40 -0.10 -17.31 -1.05
N GLN A 41 0.12 -17.00 -2.34
CA GLN A 41 -0.20 -17.91 -3.45
C GLN A 41 0.64 -19.20 -3.45
N ALA A 42 1.92 -19.13 -3.04
CA ALA A 42 2.83 -20.28 -2.99
C ALA A 42 2.60 -21.17 -1.75
N ALA A 43 2.32 -20.58 -0.58
CA ALA A 43 2.01 -21.30 0.65
C ALA A 43 0.71 -22.11 0.53
N HIS A 44 -0.26 -21.63 -0.27
CA HIS A 44 -1.48 -22.38 -0.58
C HIS A 44 -1.24 -23.56 -1.54
N LYS A 45 -0.16 -23.56 -2.34
CA LYS A 45 0.24 -24.73 -3.13
C LYS A 45 0.98 -25.80 -2.30
N GLY A 46 1.39 -25.49 -1.06
CA GLY A 46 2.32 -26.30 -0.27
C GLY A 46 1.74 -27.06 0.93
N SER A 47 0.50 -26.81 1.37
CA SER A 47 -0.02 -27.37 2.63
C SER A 47 -1.32 -28.15 2.39
N GLY A 48 -1.22 -29.50 2.41
CA GLY A 48 -2.37 -30.42 2.28
C GLY A 48 -3.24 -30.48 3.54
N PRO A 49 -4.49 -30.98 3.45
CA PRO A 49 -4.81 -32.27 2.84
C PRO A 49 -5.79 -32.15 1.66
N VAL A 50 -5.30 -31.78 0.48
CA VAL A 50 -6.03 -31.92 -0.80
C VAL A 50 -5.21 -32.76 -1.80
N GLY A 51 -4.24 -33.53 -1.30
CA GLY A 51 -3.28 -34.30 -2.08
C GLY A 51 -3.80 -35.61 -2.69
N LEU A 52 -5.05 -36.01 -2.43
CA LEU A 52 -5.62 -37.27 -2.91
C LEU A 52 -6.68 -37.12 -4.02
N LEU A 53 -7.19 -35.92 -4.29
CA LEU A 53 -8.20 -35.70 -5.34
C LEU A 53 -7.65 -34.99 -6.59
N GLN A 54 -6.52 -34.27 -6.47
CA GLN A 54 -5.96 -33.49 -7.58
C GLN A 54 -5.25 -34.34 -8.65
N LYS A 55 -4.77 -35.56 -8.32
CA LYS A 55 -4.18 -36.48 -9.31
C LYS A 55 -5.21 -37.26 -10.14
N SER A 56 -6.47 -37.32 -9.71
CA SER A 56 -7.55 -38.04 -10.42
C SER A 56 -8.16 -37.20 -11.55
N SER A 57 -8.36 -35.89 -11.33
CA SER A 57 -9.14 -35.04 -12.24
C SER A 57 -8.38 -34.60 -13.50
N ILE A 58 -7.05 -34.44 -13.44
CA ILE A 58 -6.26 -34.02 -14.61
C ILE A 58 -6.09 -35.17 -15.61
N GLY A 59 -5.92 -36.41 -15.14
CA GLY A 59 -5.83 -37.60 -16.00
C GLY A 59 -7.16 -37.96 -16.67
N ALA A 60 -8.28 -37.79 -15.96
CA ALA A 60 -9.61 -38.07 -16.49
C ALA A 60 -10.07 -37.08 -17.57
N ASN A 61 -9.68 -35.79 -17.46
CA ASN A 61 -10.07 -34.76 -18.42
C ASN A 61 -9.30 -34.84 -19.75
N ILE A 62 -8.07 -35.38 -19.75
CA ILE A 62 -7.31 -35.63 -20.99
C ILE A 62 -7.89 -36.83 -21.76
N LEU A 63 -8.33 -37.89 -21.06
CA LEU A 63 -9.00 -39.05 -21.66
C LEU A 63 -10.39 -38.69 -22.23
N LYS A 64 -11.12 -37.78 -21.57
CA LYS A 64 -12.44 -37.32 -22.05
C LYS A 64 -12.32 -36.45 -23.31
N MET A 65 -11.27 -35.62 -23.43
CA MET A 65 -10.96 -34.86 -24.65
C MET A 65 -10.57 -35.75 -25.84
N GLN A 66 -9.91 -36.90 -25.61
CA GLN A 66 -9.63 -37.86 -26.69
C GLN A 66 -10.88 -38.61 -27.17
N SER A 67 -11.84 -38.90 -26.28
CA SER A 67 -13.09 -39.58 -26.68
C SER A 67 -14.07 -38.67 -27.46
N LEU A 68 -14.03 -37.36 -27.22
CA LEU A 68 -14.86 -36.37 -27.93
C LEU A 68 -14.31 -36.01 -29.32
N ALA A 69 -13.04 -36.32 -29.61
CA ALA A 69 -12.43 -36.13 -30.93
C ALA A 69 -12.78 -37.26 -31.93
N ASN A 70 -13.18 -38.45 -31.45
CA ASN A 70 -13.62 -39.56 -32.28
C ASN A 70 -15.15 -39.71 -32.19
N GLY A 71 -15.85 -38.98 -33.05
CA GLY A 71 -17.29 -38.75 -32.94
C GLY A 71 -18.18 -39.99 -33.01
N THR A 72 -19.25 -39.94 -32.21
CA THR A 72 -20.61 -40.39 -32.54
C THR A 72 -21.57 -39.71 -31.56
N ALA A 73 -22.50 -38.88 -32.07
CA ALA A 73 -23.60 -38.31 -31.30
C ALA A 73 -24.73 -39.33 -31.10
N PRO A 74 -25.54 -39.20 -30.03
CA PRO A 74 -26.96 -39.46 -30.15
C PRO A 74 -27.83 -38.33 -29.57
N ALA A 75 -29.10 -38.40 -30.00
CA ALA A 75 -30.07 -37.32 -30.15
C ALA A 75 -30.91 -36.97 -28.91
N ALA A 76 -31.64 -35.87 -29.07
CA ALA A 76 -32.57 -35.17 -28.18
C ALA A 76 -33.66 -36.01 -27.48
N ALA A 77 -34.12 -35.50 -26.33
CA ALA A 77 -35.50 -35.69 -25.85
C ALA A 77 -35.99 -34.43 -25.11
N ALA A 78 -37.11 -33.90 -25.58
CA ALA A 78 -37.87 -32.79 -25.00
C ALA A 78 -38.92 -33.31 -24.00
N GLY A 79 -39.28 -32.50 -22.99
CA GLY A 79 -40.37 -32.78 -22.05
C GLY A 79 -40.94 -31.51 -21.43
N ASN A 80 -42.25 -31.34 -21.56
CA ASN A 80 -43.09 -30.18 -21.24
C ASN A 80 -43.74 -30.26 -19.84
N GLY A 81 -44.11 -29.10 -19.27
CA GLY A 81 -45.22 -28.89 -18.29
C GLY A 81 -44.90 -29.25 -16.82
N THR A 82 -45.39 -28.61 -15.76
CA THR A 82 -46.59 -27.77 -15.52
C THR A 82 -46.46 -27.06 -14.16
N ALA A 83 -47.16 -25.94 -14.00
CA ALA A 83 -47.30 -25.18 -12.76
C ALA A 83 -48.06 -25.94 -11.65
N ALA A 84 -47.65 -25.75 -10.41
CA ALA A 84 -48.48 -25.92 -9.21
C ALA A 84 -48.10 -24.85 -8.19
N SER A 85 -49.09 -24.05 -7.84
CA SER A 85 -49.11 -23.02 -6.80
C SER A 85 -49.26 -23.66 -5.42
N ASP A 86 -48.49 -23.21 -4.44
CA ASP A 86 -48.87 -23.25 -3.02
C ASP A 86 -48.31 -21.98 -2.34
N GLU A 87 -49.21 -21.09 -1.91
CA GLU A 87 -48.91 -20.00 -0.99
C GLU A 87 -49.02 -20.50 0.45
N ALA A 88 -47.96 -20.34 1.25
CA ALA A 88 -48.05 -20.30 2.71
C ALA A 88 -46.85 -19.57 3.38
N ALA A 89 -47.14 -18.38 3.91
CA ALA A 89 -46.57 -17.67 5.07
C ALA A 89 -45.08 -17.20 5.11
N PRO A 90 -44.81 -16.04 5.74
CA PRO A 90 -43.52 -15.34 5.65
C PRO A 90 -42.53 -15.87 6.70
N GLY A 91 -41.52 -16.60 6.25
CA GLY A 91 -40.38 -17.02 7.05
C GLY A 91 -39.12 -16.32 6.55
N ASP A 92 -38.47 -15.61 7.47
CA ASP A 92 -37.16 -14.97 7.33
C ASP A 92 -36.13 -15.95 6.72
N GLY A 93 -35.78 -15.71 5.47
CA GLY A 93 -34.94 -16.59 4.67
C GLY A 93 -34.31 -15.77 3.57
N GLY A 94 -33.33 -14.94 3.93
CA GLY A 94 -32.52 -14.21 2.96
C GLY A 94 -31.97 -15.18 1.92
N SER A 95 -32.53 -15.12 0.72
CA SER A 95 -32.16 -15.97 -0.41
C SER A 95 -30.66 -15.83 -0.68
N VAL A 96 -29.89 -16.85 -0.30
CA VAL A 96 -28.44 -16.95 -0.52
C VAL A 96 -28.21 -17.01 -2.02
N LEU A 97 -27.68 -15.93 -2.60
CA LEU A 97 -27.47 -15.80 -4.04
C LEU A 97 -26.25 -16.61 -4.46
N PHE A 98 -26.47 -17.85 -4.91
CA PHE A 98 -25.47 -18.64 -5.61
C PHE A 98 -25.43 -18.21 -7.08
N ILE A 99 -24.36 -17.52 -7.48
CA ILE A 99 -24.13 -17.14 -8.87
C ILE A 99 -23.27 -18.23 -9.52
N LYS A 100 -23.71 -18.76 -10.67
CA LYS A 100 -22.88 -19.66 -11.49
C LYS A 100 -21.72 -18.87 -12.09
N ASP A 101 -20.51 -19.42 -12.04
CA ASP A 101 -19.36 -18.87 -12.74
C ASP A 101 -19.71 -18.63 -14.22
N GLY A 102 -19.37 -17.44 -14.74
CA GLY A 102 -19.43 -17.17 -16.17
C GLY A 102 -18.49 -18.08 -16.96
N SER A 103 -18.40 -17.90 -18.28
CA SER A 103 -17.43 -18.64 -19.10
C SER A 103 -16.03 -18.58 -18.47
N LEU A 104 -15.40 -19.74 -18.26
CA LEU A 104 -14.05 -19.88 -17.69
C LEU A 104 -13.04 -18.95 -18.40
N ALA A 105 -13.22 -18.71 -19.70
CA ALA A 105 -12.41 -17.79 -20.47
C ALA A 105 -12.54 -16.33 -20.01
N GLY A 106 -13.74 -15.87 -19.64
CA GLY A 106 -13.97 -14.52 -19.15
C GLY A 106 -13.33 -14.27 -17.78
N LEU A 107 -13.37 -15.27 -16.89
CA LEU A 107 -12.79 -15.19 -15.55
C LEU A 107 -11.26 -15.08 -15.62
N VAL A 108 -10.62 -15.92 -16.44
CA VAL A 108 -9.16 -15.91 -16.64
C VAL A 108 -8.70 -14.62 -17.30
N VAL A 109 -9.49 -14.07 -18.24
CA VAL A 109 -9.18 -12.77 -18.86
C VAL A 109 -9.23 -11.64 -17.83
N ALA A 110 -10.23 -11.63 -16.94
CA ALA A 110 -10.30 -10.64 -15.86
C ALA A 110 -9.11 -10.73 -14.90
N ASP A 111 -8.75 -11.96 -14.47
CA ASP A 111 -7.57 -12.21 -13.63
C ASP A 111 -6.29 -11.62 -14.25
N ILE A 112 -6.08 -11.90 -15.55
CA ILE A 112 -4.90 -11.42 -16.28
C ILE A 112 -4.90 -9.89 -16.36
N ILE A 113 -6.04 -9.26 -16.70
CA ILE A 113 -6.12 -7.80 -16.84
C ILE A 113 -5.75 -7.11 -15.53
N VAL A 114 -6.31 -7.55 -14.40
CA VAL A 114 -6.08 -6.90 -13.11
C VAL A 114 -4.60 -6.98 -12.70
N TYR A 115 -3.98 -8.16 -12.81
CA TYR A 115 -2.57 -8.32 -12.45
C TYR A 115 -1.62 -7.63 -13.43
N VAL A 116 -1.93 -7.62 -14.74
CA VAL A 116 -1.15 -6.88 -15.73
C VAL A 116 -1.20 -5.38 -15.47
N CYS A 117 -2.39 -4.83 -15.18
CA CYS A 117 -2.54 -3.42 -14.83
C CYS A 117 -1.80 -3.06 -13.53
N GLY A 118 -1.90 -3.91 -12.49
CA GLY A 118 -1.16 -3.72 -11.24
C GLY A 118 0.36 -3.75 -11.46
N ALA A 119 0.86 -4.74 -12.19
CA ALA A 119 2.28 -4.87 -12.52
C ALA A 119 2.79 -3.70 -13.38
N ALA A 120 1.99 -3.24 -14.35
CA ALA A 120 2.31 -2.05 -15.15
C ALA A 120 2.37 -0.79 -14.29
N GLY A 121 1.46 -0.63 -13.33
CA GLY A 121 1.48 0.48 -12.37
C GLY A 121 2.75 0.50 -11.51
N VAL A 122 3.12 -0.65 -10.92
CA VAL A 122 4.38 -0.77 -10.17
C VAL A 122 5.59 -0.53 -11.07
N GLY A 123 5.60 -1.09 -12.29
CA GLY A 123 6.67 -0.89 -13.25
C GLY A 123 6.85 0.58 -13.64
N PHE A 124 5.74 1.31 -13.84
CA PHE A 124 5.76 2.73 -14.13
C PHE A 124 6.23 3.55 -12.93
N ALA A 125 5.80 3.22 -11.70
CA ALA A 125 6.30 3.86 -10.49
C ALA A 125 7.82 3.67 -10.34
N CYS A 126 8.34 2.46 -10.56
CA CYS A 126 9.78 2.19 -10.56
C CYS A 126 10.52 2.98 -11.66
N TYR A 127 9.94 3.13 -12.84
CA TYR A 127 10.50 3.92 -13.93
C TYR A 127 10.57 5.41 -13.56
N LEU A 128 9.51 5.98 -12.99
CA LEU A 128 9.50 7.36 -12.51
C LEU A 128 10.53 7.57 -11.40
N TYR A 129 10.63 6.64 -10.44
CA TYR A 129 11.62 6.67 -9.38
C TYR A 129 13.04 6.63 -9.94
N TRP A 130 13.28 5.77 -10.94
CA TRP A 130 14.56 5.71 -11.62
C TRP A 130 14.94 7.03 -12.28
N ILE A 131 14.00 7.70 -12.96
CA ILE A 131 14.25 9.04 -13.53
C ILE A 131 14.64 10.03 -12.44
N VAL A 132 13.91 10.07 -11.32
CA VAL A 132 14.23 10.99 -10.20
C VAL A 132 15.60 10.66 -9.61
N SER A 133 15.94 9.37 -9.47
CA SER A 133 17.24 8.93 -8.94
C SER A 133 18.45 9.33 -9.78
N LYS A 134 18.27 9.67 -11.06
CA LYS A 134 19.36 10.16 -11.93
C LYS A 134 19.83 11.57 -11.57
N ILE A 135 19.02 12.31 -10.80
CA ILE A 135 19.41 13.62 -10.30
C ILE A 135 20.42 13.39 -9.17
N ASN A 136 21.69 13.67 -9.47
CA ASN A 136 22.78 13.56 -8.51
C ASN A 136 22.71 14.73 -7.52
N LEU A 137 22.94 14.42 -6.24
CA LEU A 137 23.03 15.41 -5.17
C LEU A 137 24.46 15.95 -5.01
N THR A 138 25.47 15.18 -5.42
CA THR A 138 26.88 15.59 -5.42
C THR A 138 27.31 16.00 -6.83
N ALA A 139 27.92 17.17 -6.95
CA ALA A 139 28.60 17.61 -8.16
C ALA A 139 29.92 16.83 -8.34
N ASP A 140 29.84 15.55 -8.71
CA ASP A 140 30.98 14.74 -9.15
C ASP A 140 31.32 15.02 -10.63
N GLY A 141 31.54 16.29 -10.94
CA GLY A 141 32.06 16.75 -12.23
C GLY A 141 33.42 17.42 -12.05
N GLU A 142 34.48 16.84 -12.62
CA GLU A 142 35.75 17.52 -12.85
C GLU A 142 35.55 18.64 -13.88
N GLU A 143 35.25 19.87 -13.44
CA GLU A 143 35.69 21.07 -14.17
C GLU A 143 35.62 22.36 -13.30
N GLN A 144 36.83 22.85 -12.99
CA GLN A 144 37.29 24.22 -12.68
C GLN A 144 36.40 25.31 -12.01
N SER A 145 37.10 26.04 -11.12
CA SER A 145 36.89 27.42 -10.62
C SER A 145 36.22 27.59 -9.24
N LEU A 146 36.58 28.68 -8.55
CA LEU A 146 36.21 29.00 -7.16
C LEU A 146 34.69 29.02 -6.87
N MET A 147 33.84 29.17 -7.88
CA MET A 147 32.38 29.02 -7.74
C MET A 147 31.95 27.57 -7.45
N VAL A 148 32.73 26.58 -7.91
CA VAL A 148 32.50 25.15 -7.65
C VAL A 148 32.78 24.78 -6.20
N LYS A 149 33.66 25.52 -5.48
CA LYS A 149 33.87 25.28 -4.05
C LYS A 149 32.66 25.69 -3.22
N SER A 150 32.10 26.87 -3.49
CA SER A 150 30.86 27.33 -2.84
C SER A 150 29.67 26.43 -3.21
N ALA A 151 29.59 25.96 -4.46
CA ALA A 151 28.57 24.99 -4.87
C ALA A 151 28.74 23.64 -4.18
N LYS A 152 29.98 23.14 -4.02
CA LYS A 152 30.27 21.89 -3.30
C LYS A 152 29.98 21.98 -1.81
N GLU A 153 30.36 23.08 -1.15
CA GLU A 153 30.00 23.32 0.26
C GLU A 153 28.46 23.39 0.43
N SER A 154 27.76 24.06 -0.50
CA SER A 154 26.29 24.12 -0.52
C SER A 154 25.63 22.75 -0.77
N ASP A 155 26.25 21.88 -1.56
CA ASP A 155 25.74 20.54 -1.84
C ASP A 155 25.98 19.59 -0.66
N GLU A 156 27.12 19.70 0.02
CA GLU A 156 27.42 18.95 1.25
C GLU A 156 26.45 19.32 2.39
N GLU A 157 26.21 20.61 2.61
CA GLU A 157 25.21 21.08 3.59
C GLU A 157 23.81 20.57 3.27
N LEU A 158 23.42 20.57 1.99
CA LEU A 158 22.13 20.07 1.54
C LEU A 158 21.96 18.57 1.81
N VAL A 159 23.03 17.78 1.65
CA VAL A 159 23.02 16.34 2.01
C VAL A 159 22.82 16.16 3.51
N VAL A 160 23.50 16.94 4.35
CA VAL A 160 23.35 16.86 5.81
C VAL A 160 21.92 17.19 6.25
N ILE A 161 21.31 18.25 5.68
CA ILE A 161 19.93 18.63 5.98
C ILE A 161 18.97 17.51 5.55
N TYR A 162 19.15 17.00 4.34
CA TYR A 162 18.37 15.88 3.81
C TYR A 162 18.42 14.64 4.71
N GLU A 163 19.62 14.23 5.14
CA GLU A 163 19.81 13.08 6.01
C GLU A 163 19.16 13.31 7.38
N THR A 164 19.27 14.53 7.93
CA THR A 164 18.63 14.89 9.21
C THR A 164 17.10 14.78 9.13
N ILE A 165 16.50 15.29 8.04
CA ILE A 165 15.04 15.18 7.82
C ILE A 165 14.66 13.71 7.63
N GLN A 166 15.46 12.94 6.89
CA GLN A 166 15.21 11.51 6.68
C GLN A 166 15.21 10.72 7.98
N GLU A 167 16.22 10.93 8.83
CA GLU A 167 16.33 10.27 10.13
C GLU A 167 15.15 10.65 11.04
N GLY A 168 14.78 11.93 11.08
CA GLY A 168 13.63 12.41 11.85
C GLY A 168 12.31 11.78 11.41
N ALA A 169 12.05 11.77 10.10
CA ALA A 169 10.83 11.18 9.54
C ALA A 169 10.75 9.67 9.77
N GLN A 170 11.87 8.95 9.66
CA GLN A 170 11.94 7.52 9.95
C GLN A 170 11.71 7.23 11.43
N ALA A 171 12.31 8.01 12.34
CA ALA A 171 12.14 7.85 13.78
C ALA A 171 10.67 8.06 14.20
N PHE A 172 10.02 9.10 13.65
CA PHE A 172 8.61 9.38 13.92
C PHE A 172 7.70 8.26 13.43
N LEU A 173 7.80 7.86 12.15
CA LEU A 173 6.93 6.79 11.61
C LEU A 173 7.16 5.46 12.33
N TRP A 174 8.39 5.16 12.73
CA TRP A 174 8.65 3.94 13.51
C TRP A 174 7.91 3.96 14.85
N ALA A 175 7.94 5.08 15.57
CA ALA A 175 7.22 5.22 16.84
C ALA A 175 5.69 5.15 16.64
N GLU A 176 5.17 5.83 15.61
CA GLU A 176 3.74 5.82 15.28
C GLU A 176 3.27 4.41 14.87
N TYR A 177 4.02 3.72 14.03
CA TYR A 177 3.66 2.38 13.54
C TYR A 177 3.76 1.30 14.61
N GLN A 178 4.61 1.46 15.62
CA GLN A 178 4.60 0.57 16.79
C GLN A 178 3.26 0.64 17.54
N ILE A 179 2.73 1.85 17.73
CA ILE A 179 1.43 2.06 18.38
C ILE A 179 0.30 1.54 17.47
N CYS A 180 0.36 1.85 16.17
CA CYS A 180 -0.60 1.34 15.19
C CYS A 180 -0.62 -0.20 15.16
N GLY A 181 0.55 -0.85 15.24
CA GLY A 181 0.65 -2.30 15.28
C GLY A 181 -0.05 -2.92 16.49
N ILE A 182 0.11 -2.33 17.67
CA ILE A 182 -0.60 -2.75 18.89
C ILE A 182 -2.11 -2.60 18.70
N PHE A 183 -2.55 -1.48 18.11
CA PHE A 183 -3.96 -1.24 17.79
C PHE A 183 -4.51 -2.27 16.79
N VAL A 184 -3.79 -2.57 15.70
CA VAL A 184 -4.22 -3.55 14.68
C VAL A 184 -4.41 -4.93 15.30
N VAL A 185 -3.51 -5.36 16.18
CA VAL A 185 -3.64 -6.64 16.86
C VAL A 185 -4.83 -6.63 17.83
N GLY A 186 -4.94 -5.59 18.68
CA GLY A 186 -6.02 -5.49 19.66
C GLY A 186 -7.41 -5.38 19.02
N PHE A 187 -7.56 -4.52 18.02
CA PHE A 187 -8.81 -4.32 17.31
C PHE A 187 -9.12 -5.50 16.36
N GLY A 188 -8.10 -6.13 15.78
CA GLY A 188 -8.25 -7.37 15.02
C GLY A 188 -8.79 -8.51 15.87
N LEU A 189 -8.33 -8.66 17.12
CA LEU A 189 -8.90 -9.62 18.08
C LEU A 189 -10.34 -9.27 18.45
N LEU A 190 -10.65 -7.98 18.59
CA LEU A 190 -12.03 -7.53 18.84
C LEU A 190 -12.95 -7.90 17.67
N ILE A 191 -12.54 -7.61 16.42
CA ILE A 191 -13.27 -8.00 15.20
C ILE A 191 -13.42 -9.51 15.15
N PHE A 192 -12.37 -10.27 15.44
CA PHE A 192 -12.41 -11.73 15.47
C PHE A 192 -13.52 -12.24 16.38
N VAL A 193 -13.61 -11.74 17.62
CA VAL A 193 -14.62 -12.18 18.59
C VAL A 193 -16.02 -11.71 18.19
N LEU A 194 -16.18 -10.43 17.82
CA LEU A 194 -17.50 -9.86 17.52
C LEU A 194 -18.09 -10.45 16.23
N CYS A 195 -17.31 -10.56 15.17
CA CYS A 195 -17.75 -11.13 13.89
C CYS A 195 -17.90 -12.66 13.96
N SER A 196 -17.37 -13.33 14.99
CA SER A 196 -17.65 -14.75 15.23
C SER A 196 -19.06 -14.99 15.79
N HIS A 197 -19.73 -13.97 16.33
CA HIS A 197 -21.09 -14.07 16.89
C HIS A 197 -22.15 -13.47 15.98
N THR A 198 -22.11 -13.79 14.68
CA THR A 198 -23.11 -13.34 13.71
C THR A 198 -24.30 -14.30 13.67
N SER A 199 -25.53 -13.77 13.80
CA SER A 199 -26.81 -14.48 13.66
C SER A 199 -27.14 -15.54 14.72
N GLY A 200 -26.56 -15.44 15.92
CA GLY A 200 -26.85 -16.34 17.05
C GLY A 200 -26.09 -17.67 17.02
N GLU A 201 -25.33 -17.95 15.96
CA GLU A 201 -24.43 -19.10 15.85
C GLU A 201 -22.97 -18.65 15.89
N TRP A 202 -22.11 -19.46 16.51
CA TRP A 202 -20.68 -19.16 16.60
C TRP A 202 -19.94 -19.65 15.35
N SER A 203 -19.60 -18.72 14.47
CA SER A 203 -18.87 -18.96 13.22
C SER A 203 -17.47 -18.37 13.28
N TRP A 204 -16.56 -19.06 13.97
CA TRP A 204 -15.15 -18.67 14.13
C TRP A 204 -14.40 -18.48 12.80
N ASN A 205 -14.83 -19.17 11.74
CA ASN A 205 -14.25 -19.04 10.41
C ASN A 205 -14.51 -17.66 9.80
N ILE A 206 -15.74 -17.15 9.90
CA ILE A 206 -16.13 -15.85 9.36
C ILE A 206 -15.42 -14.73 10.13
N GLY A 207 -15.44 -14.80 11.47
CA GLY A 207 -14.70 -13.85 12.31
C GLY A 207 -13.20 -13.86 12.02
N GLY A 208 -12.61 -15.04 11.80
CA GLY A 208 -11.22 -15.22 11.40
C GLY A 208 -10.87 -14.53 10.08
N LEU A 209 -11.70 -14.72 9.05
CA LEU A 209 -11.48 -14.13 7.73
C LEU A 209 -11.67 -12.61 7.75
N THR A 210 -12.69 -12.09 8.43
CA THR A 210 -12.87 -10.63 8.56
C THR A 210 -11.72 -9.98 9.31
N ALA A 211 -11.25 -10.59 10.41
CA ALA A 211 -10.09 -10.13 11.15
C ALA A 211 -8.81 -10.19 10.32
N LEU A 212 -8.62 -11.24 9.52
CA LEU A 212 -7.49 -11.35 8.59
C LEU A 212 -7.52 -10.24 7.54
N SER A 213 -8.68 -9.96 6.93
CA SER A 213 -8.84 -8.85 5.99
C SER A 213 -8.47 -7.51 6.63
N PHE A 214 -8.91 -7.28 7.87
CA PHE A 214 -8.59 -6.08 8.64
C PHE A 214 -7.08 -5.93 8.87
N VAL A 215 -6.41 -7.00 9.31
CA VAL A 215 -4.96 -6.97 9.52
C VAL A 215 -4.21 -6.72 8.21
N ILE A 216 -4.60 -7.40 7.13
CA ILE A 216 -3.99 -7.21 5.81
C ILE A 216 -4.17 -5.76 5.36
N GLY A 217 -5.39 -5.21 5.43
CA GLY A 217 -5.70 -3.82 5.07
C GLY A 217 -4.88 -2.82 5.87
N GLY A 218 -4.77 -3.02 7.18
CA GLY A 218 -3.96 -2.19 8.06
C GLY A 218 -2.46 -2.24 7.71
N VAL A 219 -1.89 -3.44 7.52
CA VAL A 219 -0.48 -3.61 7.14
C VAL A 219 -0.19 -2.96 5.79
N THR A 220 -1.08 -3.11 4.80
CA THR A 220 -0.92 -2.45 3.50
C THR A 220 -1.07 -0.94 3.56
N SER A 221 -1.89 -0.41 4.48
CA SER A 221 -2.01 1.03 4.72
C SER A 221 -0.75 1.62 5.37
N ILE A 222 -0.14 0.90 6.32
CA ILE A 222 1.18 1.25 6.90
C ILE A 222 2.24 1.27 5.80
N LEU A 223 2.28 0.23 4.96
CA LEU A 223 3.24 0.13 3.88
C LEU A 223 3.09 1.25 2.83
N SER A 224 1.83 1.60 2.51
CA SER A 224 1.48 2.72 1.64
C SER A 224 2.10 4.04 2.13
N GLY A 225 1.85 4.39 3.41
CA GLY A 225 2.39 5.61 4.01
C GLY A 225 3.92 5.62 4.06
N TYR A 226 4.53 4.47 4.39
CA TYR A 226 5.99 4.33 4.42
C TYR A 226 6.64 4.53 3.04
N ILE A 227 6.08 3.91 1.99
CA ILE A 227 6.59 4.06 0.62
C ILE A 227 6.47 5.51 0.17
N GLY A 228 5.33 6.16 0.46
CA GLY A 228 5.13 7.57 0.16
C GLY A 228 6.19 8.46 0.80
N MET A 229 6.42 8.29 2.11
CA MET A 229 7.40 9.08 2.86
C MET A 229 8.82 8.90 2.31
N MET A 230 9.24 7.66 2.05
CA MET A 230 10.58 7.37 1.51
C MET A 230 10.83 8.10 0.19
N VAL A 231 9.83 8.11 -0.69
CA VAL A 231 9.93 8.78 -1.99
C VAL A 231 9.94 10.29 -1.83
N ALA A 232 9.08 10.84 -0.97
CA ALA A 232 9.02 12.28 -0.73
C ALA A 232 10.35 12.79 -0.19
N VAL A 233 10.82 12.26 0.94
CA VAL A 233 12.11 12.63 1.54
C VAL A 233 13.22 12.55 0.49
N PHE A 234 13.32 11.44 -0.25
CA PHE A 234 14.29 11.24 -1.32
C PHE A 234 14.22 12.31 -2.43
N SER A 235 13.02 12.77 -2.78
CA SER A 235 12.82 13.75 -3.85
C SER A 235 13.02 15.20 -3.42
N ASN A 236 12.89 15.54 -2.13
CA ASN A 236 12.94 16.92 -1.63
C ASN A 236 14.28 17.59 -2.01
N ALA A 237 15.39 16.97 -1.61
CA ALA A 237 16.75 17.46 -1.90
C ALA A 237 17.03 17.58 -3.41
N ARG A 238 16.50 16.64 -4.21
CA ARG A 238 16.68 16.62 -5.68
C ARG A 238 15.88 17.70 -6.38
N THR A 239 14.70 18.02 -5.83
CA THR A 239 13.88 19.14 -6.29
C THR A 239 14.60 20.47 -6.02
N THR A 240 15.23 20.61 -4.85
CA THR A 240 16.05 21.79 -4.52
C THR A 240 17.25 21.95 -5.46
N VAL A 241 18.02 20.88 -5.70
CA VAL A 241 19.14 20.91 -6.67
C VAL A 241 18.66 21.26 -8.08
N SER A 242 17.48 20.76 -8.48
CA SER A 242 16.87 21.09 -9.78
C SER A 242 16.42 22.55 -9.88
N ALA A 243 16.10 23.19 -8.75
CA ALA A 243 15.72 24.59 -8.69
C ALA A 243 16.91 25.57 -8.73
N LYS A 244 18.15 25.08 -8.51
CA LYS A 244 19.37 25.90 -8.60
C LYS A 244 19.69 26.38 -10.03
N TYR A 245 19.10 25.77 -11.06
CA TYR A 245 19.32 26.17 -12.45
C TYR A 245 18.69 27.54 -12.74
N GLU A 246 19.43 28.41 -13.44
CA GLU A 246 18.97 29.75 -13.76
C GLU A 246 17.92 29.78 -14.90
N GLY A 247 17.04 30.78 -14.87
CA GLY A 247 16.05 31.03 -15.93
C GLY A 247 14.83 30.10 -15.87
N GLU A 248 14.18 29.91 -17.02
CA GLU A 248 12.98 29.06 -17.12
C GLU A 248 13.26 27.56 -16.87
N GLU A 249 14.52 27.14 -17.02
CA GLU A 249 14.89 25.74 -16.79
C GLU A 249 14.78 25.34 -15.32
N GLY A 250 15.00 26.25 -14.37
CA GLY A 250 14.95 25.98 -12.93
C GLY A 250 13.58 25.50 -12.46
N TRP A 251 12.53 26.28 -12.74
CA TRP A 251 11.17 25.92 -12.31
C TRP A 251 10.60 24.72 -13.07
N GLN A 252 10.95 24.57 -14.36
CA GLN A 252 10.49 23.42 -15.15
C GLN A 252 11.11 22.11 -14.65
N ARG A 253 12.41 22.11 -14.33
CA ARG A 253 13.10 20.91 -13.83
C ARG A 253 12.64 20.55 -12.42
N SER A 254 12.51 21.53 -11.53
CA SER A 254 12.03 21.29 -10.16
C SER A 254 10.59 20.78 -10.16
N PHE A 255 9.69 21.39 -10.94
CA PHE A 255 8.32 20.92 -11.10
C PHE A 255 8.26 19.49 -11.65
N ASN A 256 9.01 19.18 -12.71
CA ASN A 256 9.05 17.83 -13.27
C ASN A 256 9.62 16.80 -12.28
N CYS A 257 10.60 17.18 -11.45
CA CYS A 257 11.13 16.32 -10.39
C CYS A 257 10.05 16.00 -9.35
N ALA A 258 9.41 17.02 -8.79
CA ALA A 258 8.35 16.87 -7.80
C ALA A 258 7.13 16.11 -8.35
N PHE A 259 6.69 16.44 -9.57
CA PHE A 259 5.56 15.77 -10.21
C PHE A 259 5.83 14.28 -10.45
N ARG A 260 7.04 13.92 -10.91
CA ARG A 260 7.43 12.52 -11.09
C ARG A 260 7.49 11.79 -9.75
N ALA A 261 8.02 12.40 -8.70
CA ALA A 261 8.04 11.82 -7.36
C ALA A 261 6.62 11.58 -6.80
N GLY A 262 5.72 12.55 -6.94
CA GLY A 262 4.29 12.37 -6.61
C GLY A 262 3.63 11.25 -7.43
N GLY A 263 4.02 11.12 -8.71
CA GLY A 263 3.61 10.00 -9.56
C GLY A 263 4.05 8.63 -9.00
N VAL A 264 5.30 8.49 -8.54
CA VAL A 264 5.79 7.24 -7.92
C VAL A 264 4.89 6.82 -6.76
N MET A 265 4.55 7.76 -5.88
CA MET A 265 3.62 7.52 -4.77
C MET A 265 2.26 7.08 -5.31
N GLY A 266 1.59 7.89 -6.15
CA GLY A 266 0.25 7.57 -6.65
C GLY A 266 0.14 6.20 -7.34
N TYR A 267 1.05 5.89 -8.28
CA TYR A 267 1.01 4.63 -9.01
C TYR A 267 1.34 3.42 -8.14
N SER A 268 2.30 3.55 -7.22
CA SER A 268 2.67 2.43 -6.32
C SER A 268 1.53 2.10 -5.35
N LEU A 269 0.88 3.11 -4.77
CA LEU A 269 -0.20 2.96 -3.81
C LEU A 269 -1.45 2.31 -4.43
N VAL A 270 -1.88 2.80 -5.59
CA VAL A 270 -3.05 2.25 -6.30
C VAL A 270 -2.77 0.82 -6.75
N ALA A 271 -1.58 0.55 -7.30
CA ALA A 271 -1.22 -0.80 -7.73
C ALA A 271 -1.16 -1.78 -6.55
N LEU A 272 -0.59 -1.36 -5.41
CA LEU A 272 -0.55 -2.16 -4.18
C LEU A 272 -1.95 -2.49 -3.66
N SER A 273 -2.83 -1.49 -3.59
CA SER A 273 -4.18 -1.69 -3.09
C SER A 273 -5.00 -2.60 -4.00
N LEU A 274 -4.92 -2.38 -5.33
CA LEU A 274 -5.59 -3.21 -6.32
C LEU A 274 -5.12 -4.67 -6.26
N MET A 275 -3.80 -4.90 -6.26
CA MET A 275 -3.25 -6.25 -6.22
C MET A 275 -3.58 -6.98 -4.91
N THR A 276 -3.57 -6.27 -3.78
CA THR A 276 -3.86 -6.86 -2.48
C THR A 276 -5.33 -7.23 -2.35
N VAL A 277 -6.24 -6.28 -2.61
CA VAL A 277 -7.69 -6.56 -2.52
C VAL A 277 -8.10 -7.66 -3.49
N TYR A 278 -7.54 -7.66 -4.71
CA TYR A 278 -7.83 -8.69 -5.70
C TYR A 278 -7.32 -10.08 -5.27
N THR A 279 -6.09 -10.15 -4.77
CA THR A 279 -5.53 -11.42 -4.29
C THR A 279 -6.33 -11.95 -3.10
N LEU A 280 -6.76 -11.08 -2.20
CA LEU A 280 -7.60 -11.45 -1.06
C LEU A 280 -8.97 -11.98 -1.52
N SER A 281 -9.60 -11.32 -2.51
CA SER A 281 -10.84 -11.79 -3.15
C SER A 281 -10.69 -13.18 -3.77
N LEU A 282 -9.58 -13.45 -4.48
CA LEU A 282 -9.31 -14.77 -5.07
C LEU A 282 -9.13 -15.85 -4.00
N CYS A 283 -8.43 -15.54 -2.90
CA CYS A 283 -8.25 -16.47 -1.80
C CYS A 283 -9.58 -16.83 -1.14
N TYR A 284 -10.43 -15.83 -0.90
CA TYR A 284 -11.75 -16.07 -0.30
C TYR A 284 -12.71 -16.76 -1.26
N ARG A 285 -12.57 -16.54 -2.58
CA ARG A 285 -13.32 -17.26 -3.61
C ARG A 285 -13.07 -18.75 -3.60
N GLU A 286 -11.83 -19.17 -3.34
CA GLU A 286 -11.50 -20.60 -3.18
C GLU A 286 -12.03 -21.13 -1.85
N TYR A 287 -11.90 -20.37 -0.75
CA TYR A 287 -12.39 -20.80 0.57
C TYR A 287 -13.92 -20.98 0.63
N PHE A 288 -14.67 -20.05 0.05
CA PHE A 288 -16.14 -20.11 -0.01
C PHE A 288 -16.68 -20.88 -1.22
N SER A 289 -15.81 -21.58 -1.96
CA SER A 289 -16.25 -22.48 -3.03
C SER A 289 -16.71 -23.80 -2.44
N VAL A 290 -17.96 -24.15 -2.72
CA VAL A 290 -18.54 -25.44 -2.38
C VAL A 290 -18.69 -26.22 -3.68
N PHE A 291 -18.19 -27.45 -3.70
CA PHE A 291 -18.39 -28.38 -4.80
C PHE A 291 -19.62 -29.24 -4.50
N GLY A 292 -20.67 -29.09 -5.32
CA GLY A 292 -21.85 -29.94 -5.23
C GLY A 292 -21.56 -31.38 -5.67
N ALA A 293 -22.47 -32.30 -5.34
CA ALA A 293 -22.39 -33.71 -5.72
C ALA A 293 -22.34 -33.92 -7.26
N ASP A 294 -22.84 -32.96 -8.03
CA ASP A 294 -22.86 -32.95 -9.49
C ASP A 294 -21.55 -32.43 -10.12
N GLY A 295 -20.56 -32.06 -9.30
CA GLY A 295 -19.31 -31.45 -9.74
C GLY A 295 -19.42 -29.96 -10.12
N GLU A 296 -20.59 -29.33 -9.91
CA GLU A 296 -20.78 -27.89 -10.09
C GLU A 296 -20.20 -27.11 -8.90
N ARG A 297 -19.44 -26.05 -9.20
CA ARG A 297 -18.87 -25.12 -8.22
C ARG A 297 -19.89 -24.02 -7.93
N SER A 298 -20.26 -23.86 -6.65
CA SER A 298 -21.14 -22.79 -6.18
C SER A 298 -20.42 -21.94 -5.13
N ILE A 299 -20.48 -20.61 -5.25
CA ILE A 299 -19.72 -19.68 -4.41
C ILE A 299 -20.68 -18.79 -3.61
N HIS A 300 -20.41 -18.62 -2.31
CA HIS A 300 -21.15 -17.71 -1.43
C HIS A 300 -20.58 -16.28 -1.48
N TYR A 301 -20.92 -15.53 -2.54
CA TYR A 301 -20.37 -14.18 -2.76
C TYR A 301 -20.71 -13.18 -1.65
N LYS A 302 -21.89 -13.26 -1.03
CA LYS A 302 -22.29 -12.36 0.06
C LYS A 302 -21.32 -12.45 1.25
N HIS A 303 -21.08 -13.64 1.77
CA HIS A 303 -20.15 -13.83 2.91
C HIS A 303 -18.70 -13.51 2.54
N LEU A 304 -18.31 -13.77 1.29
CA LEU A 304 -17.00 -13.40 0.78
C LEU A 304 -16.77 -11.88 0.89
N PHE A 305 -17.70 -11.09 0.36
CA PHE A 305 -17.57 -9.63 0.35
C PHE A 305 -17.79 -9.01 1.74
N GLU A 306 -18.64 -9.61 2.59
CA GLU A 306 -18.75 -9.26 4.02
C GLU A 306 -17.41 -9.44 4.76
N CYS A 307 -16.71 -10.55 4.53
CA CYS A 307 -15.38 -10.77 5.11
C CYS A 307 -14.34 -9.80 4.52
N LEU A 308 -14.47 -9.47 3.23
CA LEU A 308 -13.56 -8.56 2.53
C LEU A 308 -13.72 -7.10 2.99
N ALA A 309 -14.90 -6.70 3.46
CA ALA A 309 -15.17 -5.37 4.02
C ALA A 309 -14.20 -5.00 5.15
N GLY A 310 -13.69 -5.99 5.89
CA GLY A 310 -12.66 -5.79 6.89
C GLY A 310 -11.38 -5.15 6.34
N TYR A 311 -11.04 -5.37 5.06
CA TYR A 311 -9.87 -4.76 4.41
C TYR A 311 -9.96 -3.23 4.35
N GLY A 312 -11.11 -2.69 3.92
CA GLY A 312 -11.36 -1.25 3.92
C GLY A 312 -11.29 -0.67 5.32
N LEU A 313 -11.97 -1.32 6.28
CA LEU A 313 -11.95 -0.93 7.69
C LEU A 313 -10.52 -0.85 8.27
N GLY A 314 -9.68 -1.84 7.97
CA GLY A 314 -8.29 -1.86 8.41
C GLY A 314 -7.46 -0.75 7.79
N GLY A 315 -7.64 -0.50 6.49
CA GLY A 315 -6.94 0.55 5.77
C GLY A 315 -7.21 1.94 6.34
N SER A 316 -8.49 2.27 6.54
CA SER A 316 -8.92 3.59 7.05
C SER A 316 -8.66 3.76 8.55
N ALA A 317 -8.77 2.69 9.35
CA ALA A 317 -8.43 2.78 10.77
C ALA A 317 -6.96 3.20 10.95
N ILE A 318 -6.04 2.62 10.19
CA ILE A 318 -4.64 3.04 10.20
C ILE A 318 -4.44 4.43 9.61
N ALA A 319 -5.13 4.75 8.52
CA ALA A 319 -5.05 6.09 7.92
C ALA A 319 -5.46 7.19 8.91
N MET A 320 -6.46 6.93 9.75
CA MET A 320 -6.88 7.85 10.81
C MET A 320 -5.73 8.15 11.77
N PHE A 321 -5.01 7.12 12.24
CA PHE A 321 -3.85 7.32 13.11
C PHE A 321 -2.75 8.10 12.41
N GLY A 322 -2.39 7.74 11.17
CA GLY A 322 -1.35 8.44 10.41
C GLY A 322 -1.67 9.91 10.14
N ARG A 323 -2.92 10.24 9.78
CA ARG A 323 -3.33 11.64 9.55
C ARG A 323 -3.39 12.45 10.84
N VAL A 324 -3.89 11.86 11.93
CA VAL A 324 -4.01 12.57 13.19
C VAL A 324 -2.64 12.73 13.85
N GLY A 325 -1.87 11.64 13.96
CA GLY A 325 -0.53 11.64 14.55
C GLY A 325 0.43 12.52 13.76
N GLY A 326 0.60 12.23 12.47
CA GLY A 326 1.41 13.03 11.57
C GLY A 326 0.93 14.48 11.46
N GLY A 327 -0.39 14.71 11.38
CA GLY A 327 -1.01 16.05 11.31
C GLY A 327 -0.79 16.91 12.55
N ILE A 328 -0.87 16.31 13.75
CA ILE A 328 -0.53 17.01 15.00
C ILE A 328 0.96 17.37 15.01
N PHE A 329 1.82 16.46 14.59
CA PHE A 329 3.27 16.68 14.56
C PHE A 329 3.64 17.83 13.62
N THR A 330 3.22 17.78 12.34
CA THR A 330 3.51 18.85 11.36
C THR A 330 2.93 20.18 11.82
N LYS A 331 1.64 20.25 12.18
CA LYS A 331 1.03 21.55 12.50
C LYS A 331 1.52 22.16 13.81
N ALA A 332 1.94 21.35 14.78
CA ALA A 332 2.59 21.88 15.97
C ALA A 332 3.97 22.49 15.65
N ALA A 333 4.72 21.87 14.74
CA ALA A 333 6.03 22.35 14.31
C ALA A 333 5.93 23.60 13.43
N ASP A 334 5.12 23.53 12.36
CA ASP A 334 4.80 24.61 11.41
C ASP A 334 4.39 25.90 12.16
N VAL A 335 3.29 25.84 12.93
CA VAL A 335 2.79 27.00 13.69
C VAL A 335 3.82 27.50 14.71
N GLY A 336 4.57 26.61 15.35
CA GLY A 336 5.60 26.96 16.33
C GLY A 336 6.79 27.68 15.70
N ALA A 337 7.30 27.16 14.59
CA ALA A 337 8.43 27.71 13.84
C ALA A 337 8.05 29.07 13.26
N ASP A 338 6.89 29.17 12.61
CA ASP A 338 6.45 30.38 11.94
C ASP A 338 6.15 31.52 12.91
N LEU A 339 5.41 31.27 13.99
CA LEU A 339 5.07 32.31 14.95
C LEU A 339 6.31 32.83 15.68
N SER A 340 7.22 31.93 16.06
CA SER A 340 8.45 32.33 16.77
C SER A 340 9.41 33.10 15.86
N GLY A 341 9.59 32.66 14.62
CA GLY A 341 10.52 33.28 13.67
C GLY A 341 9.99 34.55 13.00
N LYS A 342 8.78 34.48 12.42
CA LYS A 342 8.21 35.54 11.56
C LYS A 342 7.47 36.61 12.34
N VAL A 343 6.74 36.23 13.40
CA VAL A 343 5.82 37.13 14.12
C VAL A 343 6.48 37.73 15.36
N ILE A 344 7.00 36.89 16.24
CA ILE A 344 7.63 37.33 17.50
C ILE A 344 9.04 37.88 17.21
N GLY A 345 9.77 37.23 16.30
CA GLY A 345 11.14 37.59 15.95
C GLY A 345 12.13 37.24 17.05
N VAL A 346 13.42 37.31 16.70
CA VAL A 346 14.52 37.14 17.66
C VAL A 346 14.81 38.49 18.32
N GLY A 347 15.32 38.47 19.56
CA GLY A 347 15.57 39.65 20.41
C GLY A 347 16.01 40.90 19.63
N ASP A 348 15.36 42.03 19.94
CA ASP A 348 15.32 43.31 19.21
C ASP A 348 14.30 43.39 18.05
N GLY A 349 13.41 42.40 17.90
CA GLY A 349 12.31 42.44 16.92
C GLY A 349 12.74 42.15 15.48
N LYS A 350 13.92 41.56 15.29
CA LYS A 350 14.37 41.08 13.98
C LYS A 350 13.61 39.82 13.61
N LYS A 351 12.92 39.86 12.48
CA LYS A 351 12.20 38.71 11.93
C LYS A 351 13.20 37.78 11.23
N LEU A 352 13.03 36.49 11.43
CA LEU A 352 13.70 35.49 10.61
C LEU A 352 12.86 35.25 9.35
N ASP A 353 13.55 34.92 8.26
CA ASP A 353 12.90 34.40 7.07
C ASP A 353 12.26 33.03 7.37
N GLU A 354 11.27 32.66 6.57
CA GLU A 354 10.71 31.30 6.56
C GLU A 354 11.80 30.25 6.34
N ASP A 355 11.70 29.12 7.04
CA ASP A 355 12.71 28.05 6.99
C ASP A 355 14.15 28.49 7.34
N SER A 356 14.30 29.58 8.11
CA SER A 356 15.62 30.05 8.52
C SER A 356 16.36 28.98 9.34
N PRO A 357 17.65 28.67 9.01
CA PRO A 357 18.42 27.67 9.75
C PRO A 357 18.69 28.06 11.22
N TYR A 358 18.44 29.32 11.59
CA TYR A 358 18.55 29.80 12.97
C TYR A 358 17.31 29.48 13.82
N ASN A 359 16.22 29.04 13.21
CA ASN A 359 15.00 28.67 13.89
C ASN A 359 15.01 27.15 14.21
N PRO A 360 15.03 26.76 15.50
CA PRO A 360 15.11 25.35 15.88
C PRO A 360 13.87 24.53 15.49
N GLY A 361 12.75 25.17 15.14
CA GLY A 361 11.51 24.48 14.73
C GLY A 361 11.54 23.92 13.29
N VAL A 362 12.44 24.42 12.43
CA VAL A 362 12.39 24.18 10.98
C VAL A 362 12.64 22.73 10.59
N ILE A 363 13.53 22.02 11.31
CA ILE A 363 13.74 20.58 11.06
C ILE A 363 12.48 19.79 11.39
N ALA A 364 11.80 20.12 12.49
CA ALA A 364 10.57 19.42 12.87
C ALA A 364 9.43 19.71 11.88
N ASP A 365 9.38 20.92 11.33
CA ASP A 365 8.41 21.33 10.32
C ASP A 365 8.59 20.51 9.02
N ASN A 366 9.81 20.52 8.47
CA ASN A 366 10.16 19.76 7.26
C ASN A 366 10.03 18.24 7.45
N VAL A 367 10.33 17.71 8.65
CA VAL A 367 10.02 16.31 8.99
C VAL A 367 8.50 16.09 8.98
N GLY A 368 7.76 17.03 9.56
CA GLY A 368 6.31 17.09 9.59
C GLY A 368 5.66 16.92 8.23
N ASP A 369 6.11 17.66 7.22
CA ASP A 369 5.57 17.56 5.86
C ASP A 369 5.67 16.15 5.28
N ASN A 370 6.75 15.42 5.61
CA ASN A 370 6.95 14.06 5.11
C ASN A 370 6.12 13.02 5.88
N VAL A 371 5.86 13.24 7.17
CA VAL A 371 5.11 12.28 8.01
C VAL A 371 3.60 12.53 8.01
N GLY A 372 3.17 13.79 8.05
CA GLY A 372 1.76 14.16 8.03
C GLY A 372 1.22 14.26 6.61
N ASP A 373 1.76 15.19 5.83
CA ASP A 373 1.19 15.55 4.54
C ASP A 373 1.45 14.48 3.48
N VAL A 374 2.52 13.70 3.62
CA VAL A 374 2.82 12.59 2.72
C VAL A 374 2.36 11.24 3.28
N ALA A 375 2.92 10.78 4.40
CA ALA A 375 2.65 9.41 4.86
C ALA A 375 1.18 9.24 5.25
N GLY A 376 0.62 10.20 5.99
CA GLY A 376 -0.79 10.23 6.37
C GLY A 376 -1.73 10.31 5.16
N MET A 377 -1.43 11.15 4.17
CA MET A 377 -2.22 11.23 2.92
C MET A 377 -2.14 9.93 2.11
N GLY A 378 -0.97 9.29 2.04
CA GLY A 378 -0.80 8.02 1.33
C GLY A 378 -1.66 6.90 1.92
N SER A 379 -1.69 6.79 3.25
CA SER A 379 -2.56 5.83 3.94
C SER A 379 -4.05 6.16 3.76
N ASP A 380 -4.42 7.44 3.75
CA ASP A 380 -5.80 7.92 3.55
C ASP A 380 -6.37 7.62 2.16
N LEU A 381 -5.60 7.91 1.12
CA LEU A 381 -6.00 7.60 -0.26
C LEU A 381 -6.08 6.08 -0.49
N PHE A 382 -5.18 5.32 0.13
CA PHE A 382 -5.24 3.86 0.14
C PHE A 382 -6.53 3.36 0.79
N GLY A 383 -6.89 3.88 1.98
CA GLY A 383 -8.11 3.52 2.71
C GLY A 383 -9.36 3.85 1.89
N SER A 384 -9.42 5.06 1.32
CA SER A 384 -10.52 5.50 0.46
C SER A 384 -10.72 4.59 -0.76
N PHE A 385 -9.64 4.20 -1.45
CA PHE A 385 -9.72 3.27 -2.58
C PHE A 385 -10.19 1.87 -2.13
N GLY A 386 -9.65 1.37 -1.02
CA GLY A 386 -9.99 0.06 -0.47
C GLY A 386 -11.45 -0.03 -0.05
N GLU A 387 -11.94 0.97 0.68
CA GLU A 387 -13.34 1.05 1.11
C GLU A 387 -14.30 1.19 -0.06
N ALA A 388 -14.05 2.11 -0.99
CA ALA A 388 -14.91 2.29 -2.16
C ALA A 388 -15.02 1.00 -2.99
N SER A 389 -13.89 0.28 -3.15
CA SER A 389 -13.87 -1.02 -3.83
C SER A 389 -14.67 -2.07 -3.08
N CYS A 390 -14.49 -2.18 -1.75
CA CYS A 390 -15.23 -3.14 -0.93
C CYS A 390 -16.72 -2.83 -0.88
N ALA A 391 -17.10 -1.56 -0.76
CA ALA A 391 -18.47 -1.10 -0.74
C ALA A 391 -19.20 -1.35 -2.07
N ALA A 392 -18.50 -1.29 -3.20
CA ALA A 392 -19.07 -1.63 -4.50
C ALA A 392 -19.22 -3.14 -4.73
N MET A 393 -18.45 -3.97 -4.02
CA MET A 393 -18.52 -5.43 -4.11
C MET A 393 -19.57 -6.04 -3.17
N LEU A 394 -19.84 -5.39 -2.03
CA LEU A 394 -20.95 -5.67 -1.13
C LEU A 394 -22.30 -5.32 -1.78
#